data_AF-R6R1Q5-F1
#
_entry.id   AF-R6R1Q5-F1
#
_cell.length_a   1.000
_cell.length_b   1.000
_cell.length_c   1.000
_cell.angle_alpha   90.00
_cell.angle_beta   90.00
_cell.angle_gamma   90.00
#
_symmetry.space_group_name_H-M   'P 1'
#
loop_
_entity.id
_entity.type
_entity.pdbx_description
1 polymer ?
#
loop_
_entity_poly.entity_id
_entity_poly.type
_entity_poly.pdbx_seq_one_letter_code
_entity_poly.pdbx_strand_id
1 'polypeptide(L)'
;MIRILLSKKLGELKWTQADLARATGIRPTTISDYYNEIAERMNLNHLDLICEALDCEPDEILVRVPNPEPRVRNRTGFEKPATESKVGI
;
A
#
# COMPACT_ATOMS: atom_id res chain seq x y z
N MET A 1 -0.32 2.76 -10.11
CA MET A 1 -1.01 1.97 -9.08
C MET A 1 -0.44 2.27 -7.70
N ILE A 2 -1.24 2.09 -6.65
CA ILE A 2 -0.72 2.01 -5.28
C ILE A 2 -0.37 0.55 -5.01
N ARG A 3 0.79 0.31 -4.40
CA ARG A 3 1.26 -1.01 -3.98
C ARG A 3 1.33 -1.09 -2.45
N ILE A 4 1.10 -2.27 -1.91
CA ILE A 4 1.13 -2.55 -0.47
C ILE A 4 2.38 -3.39 -0.17
N LEU A 5 3.37 -2.81 0.48
CA LEU A 5 4.66 -3.46 0.79
C LEU A 5 4.63 -4.23 2.12
N LEU A 6 3.45 -4.70 2.54
CA LEU A 6 3.25 -5.33 3.85
C LEU A 6 4.10 -6.60 3.99
N SER A 7 4.22 -7.41 2.94
CA SER A 7 5.05 -8.63 2.96
C SER A 7 6.52 -8.34 3.26
N LYS A 8 7.06 -7.27 2.67
CA LYS A 8 8.42 -6.80 2.93
C LYS A 8 8.57 -6.36 4.38
N LYS A 9 7.68 -5.49 4.89
CA LYS A 9 7.76 -4.96 6.26
C LYS A 9 7.62 -6.07 7.31
N LEU A 10 6.72 -7.02 7.12
CA LEU A 10 6.61 -8.19 8.01
C LEU A 10 7.88 -9.05 8.00
N GLY A 11 8.50 -9.24 6.83
CA GLY A 11 9.77 -9.96 6.71
C GLY A 11 10.92 -9.28 7.46
N GLU A 12 11.03 -7.96 7.37
CA GLU A 12 12.03 -7.16 8.08
C GLU A 12 11.89 -7.27 9.60
N LEU A 13 10.65 -7.25 10.09
CA LEU A 13 10.33 -7.37 11.52
C LEU A 13 10.25 -8.81 12.04
N LYS A 14 10.33 -9.81 11.15
CA LYS A 14 10.12 -11.24 11.43
C LYS A 14 8.73 -11.55 12.00
N TRP A 15 7.71 -10.85 11.53
CA TRP A 15 6.31 -11.09 11.87
C TRP A 15 5.65 -12.04 10.86
N THR A 16 4.76 -12.89 11.34
CA THR A 16 3.84 -13.65 10.48
C THR A 16 2.54 -12.87 10.24
N GLN A 17 1.79 -13.24 9.19
CA GLN A 17 0.43 -12.71 8.98
C GLN A 17 -0.49 -13.00 10.18
N ALA A 18 -0.30 -14.13 10.86
CA ALA A 18 -1.06 -14.51 12.04
C ALA A 18 -0.73 -13.62 13.26
N ASP A 19 0.52 -13.17 13.40
CA ASP A 19 0.91 -12.22 14.44
C ASP A 19 0.22 -10.88 14.22
N LEU A 20 0.26 -10.36 12.99
CA LEU A 20 -0.37 -9.10 12.65
C LEU A 20 -1.90 -9.16 12.83
N ALA A 21 -2.55 -10.25 12.39
CA ALA A 21 -4.00 -10.42 12.57
C ALA A 21 -4.40 -10.43 14.05
N ARG A 22 -3.59 -11.06 14.92
CA ARG A 22 -3.83 -11.05 16.37
C ARG A 22 -3.59 -9.69 17.00
N ALA A 23 -2.52 -8.99 16.62
CA ALA A 23 -2.19 -7.67 17.16
C ALA A 23 -3.23 -6.60 16.81
N THR A 24 -3.70 -6.62 15.56
CA THR A 24 -4.62 -5.60 15.02
C THR A 24 -6.10 -5.94 15.20
N GLY A 25 -6.43 -7.20 15.48
CA GLY A 25 -7.81 -7.70 15.45
C GLY A 25 -8.43 -7.78 14.05
N ILE A 26 -7.66 -7.46 13.00
CA ILE A 26 -8.11 -7.56 11.61
C ILE A 26 -8.22 -9.04 11.23
N ARG A 27 -9.27 -9.39 10.47
CA ARG A 27 -9.51 -10.77 10.03
C ARG A 27 -8.28 -11.29 9.26
N PRO A 28 -7.83 -12.55 9.51
CA PRO A 28 -6.69 -13.12 8.82
C PRO A 28 -6.79 -13.09 7.30
N THR A 29 -7.99 -13.27 6.75
CA THR A 29 -8.25 -13.18 5.31
C THR A 29 -7.92 -11.80 4.75
N THR A 30 -8.31 -10.73 5.47
CA THR A 30 -8.02 -9.36 5.07
C THR A 30 -6.52 -9.03 5.18
N ILE A 31 -5.84 -9.52 6.23
CA ILE A 31 -4.38 -9.42 6.31
C ILE A 31 -3.71 -10.14 5.14
N SER A 32 -4.19 -11.32 4.76
CA SER A 32 -3.71 -12.05 3.59
C SER A 32 -3.91 -11.28 2.29
N ASP A 33 -5.06 -10.62 2.11
CA ASP A 33 -5.31 -9.81 0.91
C ASP A 33 -4.35 -8.61 0.82
N TYR A 34 -4.05 -7.95 1.96
CA TYR A 34 -3.06 -6.87 2.03
C TYR A 34 -1.63 -7.39 1.80
N TYR A 35 -1.28 -8.52 2.40
CA TYR A 35 0.05 -9.14 2.30
C TYR A 35 0.38 -9.54 0.86
N ASN A 36 -0.59 -10.12 0.14
CA ASN A 36 -0.42 -10.59 -1.23
C ASN A 36 -0.71 -9.51 -2.29
N GLU A 37 -0.94 -8.26 -1.88
CA GLU A 37 -1.25 -7.14 -2.79
C GLU A 37 -2.49 -7.37 -3.69
N ILE A 38 -3.46 -8.18 -3.25
CA ILE A 38 -4.68 -8.48 -4.03
C ILE A 38 -5.91 -7.69 -3.56
N ALA A 39 -5.79 -6.92 -2.47
CA ALA A 39 -6.87 -6.09 -1.98
C ALA A 39 -7.19 -4.93 -2.96
N GLU A 40 -8.43 -4.85 -3.42
CA GLU A 40 -8.90 -3.73 -4.26
C GLU A 40 -9.07 -2.43 -3.47
N ARG A 41 -9.26 -2.53 -2.15
CA ARG A 41 -9.48 -1.41 -1.24
C ARG A 41 -8.76 -1.63 0.08
N MET A 42 -8.23 -0.55 0.64
CA MET A 42 -7.67 -0.52 1.99
C MET A 42 -8.54 0.38 2.86
N ASN A 43 -8.87 -0.10 4.06
CA ASN A 43 -9.53 0.70 5.08
C ASN A 43 -8.46 1.54 5.80
N LEU A 44 -8.68 2.86 5.92
CA LEU A 44 -7.73 3.74 6.62
C LEU A 44 -7.55 3.37 8.10
N ASN A 45 -8.61 2.89 8.78
CA ASN A 45 -8.47 2.41 10.16
C ASN A 45 -7.63 1.13 10.22
N HIS A 46 -7.66 0.28 9.19
CA HIS A 46 -6.77 -0.88 9.15
C HIS A 46 -5.32 -0.45 8.92
N LEU A 47 -5.09 0.55 8.06
CA LEU A 47 -3.76 1.12 7.84
C LEU A 47 -3.19 1.66 9.15
N ASP A 48 -3.98 2.46 9.88
CA ASP A 48 -3.61 3.02 11.19
C ASP A 48 -3.26 1.93 12.21
N LEU A 49 -4.12 0.91 12.37
CA LEU A 49 -3.84 -0.22 13.26
C LEU A 49 -2.60 -1.02 12.87
N ILE A 50 -2.34 -1.19 11.57
CA ILE A 50 -1.13 -1.88 11.08
C ILE A 50 0.11 -1.05 11.40
N CYS A 51 0.05 0.27 11.17
CA CYS A 51 1.12 1.20 11.51
C CYS A 51 1.43 1.18 13.01
N GLU A 52 0.40 1.25 13.87
CA GLU A 52 0.55 1.15 15.33
C GLU A 52 1.14 -0.19 15.75
N ALA A 53 0.65 -1.30 15.20
CA ALA A 53 1.11 -2.65 15.57
C ALA A 53 2.56 -2.93 15.14
N LEU A 54 3.02 -2.33 14.04
CA LEU A 54 4.36 -2.55 13.46
C LEU A 54 5.34 -1.42 13.76
N ASP A 55 4.92 -0.39 14.50
CA ASP A 55 5.68 0.84 14.77
C ASP A 55 6.27 1.42 13.46
N CYS A 56 5.39 1.69 12.50
CA CYS A 56 5.78 2.16 11.17
C CYS A 56 4.89 3.26 10.61
N GLU A 57 5.43 3.99 9.64
CA GLU A 57 4.72 5.04 8.92
C GLU A 57 4.03 4.50 7.65
N PRO A 58 2.95 5.15 7.17
CA PRO A 58 2.22 4.70 5.98
C PRO A 58 3.09 4.57 4.72
N ASP A 59 4.08 5.43 4.52
CA ASP A 59 4.97 5.42 3.33
C ASP A 59 5.99 4.27 3.34
N GLU A 60 6.20 3.62 4.49
CA GLU A 60 6.99 2.39 4.58
C GLU A 60 6.25 1.17 4.03
N ILE A 61 4.91 1.20 4.05
CA ILE A 61 4.05 0.10 3.59
C ILE A 61 3.20 0.43 2.37
N LEU A 62 3.12 1.69 1.94
CA LEU A 62 2.40 2.11 0.74
C LEU A 62 3.32 2.89 -0.22
N VAL A 63 3.38 2.44 -1.48
CA VAL A 63 4.14 3.16 -2.52
C VAL A 63 3.29 3.44 -3.75
N ARG A 64 3.39 4.66 -4.28
CA ARG A 64 2.76 5.06 -5.53
C ARG A 64 3.68 4.74 -6.71
N VAL A 65 3.32 3.72 -7.48
CA VAL A 65 3.96 3.41 -8.76
C VAL A 65 3.22 4.19 -9.87
N PRO A 66 3.86 5.10 -10.61
CA PRO A 66 3.23 5.78 -11.75
C PRO A 66 2.73 4.76 -12.79
N ASN A 67 1.54 4.99 -13.34
CA ASN A 67 1.13 4.25 -14.55
C ASN A 67 1.80 4.92 -15.76
N PRO A 68 2.11 4.18 -16.84
CA PRO A 68 2.65 4.75 -18.07
C PRO A 68 1.73 5.84 -18.64
N GLU A 69 0.42 5.58 -18.62
CA GLU A 69 -0.59 6.52 -19.11
C GLU A 69 -1.38 7.13 -17.95
N PRO A 70 -1.58 8.47 -17.95
CA PRO A 70 -2.44 9.14 -16.98
C PRO A 70 -3.89 8.67 -17.11
N ARG A 71 -4.47 8.26 -15.98
CA ARG A 71 -5.89 7.86 -15.87
C ARG A 71 -6.78 8.96 -15.29
N VAL A 72 -6.29 10.19 -15.24
CA VAL A 72 -6.94 11.34 -14.60
C VAL A 72 -6.83 12.57 -15.50
N ARG A 73 -7.76 13.51 -15.28
CA ARG A 73 -7.73 14.85 -15.89
C ARG A 73 -6.97 15.82 -15.00
N ASN A 74 -6.56 16.95 -15.56
CA ASN A 74 -5.98 18.07 -14.80
C ASN A 74 -7.06 18.85 -14.03
N ARG A 75 -6.66 19.86 -13.23
CA ARG A 75 -7.58 20.67 -12.41
C ARG A 75 -8.67 21.40 -13.21
N THR A 76 -8.44 21.63 -14.50
CA THR A 76 -9.36 22.29 -15.45
C THR A 76 -10.18 21.30 -16.27
N GLY A 77 -10.03 19.98 -16.05
CA GLY A 77 -10.79 18.94 -16.74
C GLY A 77 -10.23 18.48 -18.09
N PHE A 78 -9.06 18.96 -18.52
CA PHE A 78 -8.39 18.46 -19.73
C PHE A 78 -7.57 17.20 -19.44
N GLU A 79 -7.32 16.40 -20.48
CA GLU A 79 -6.46 15.22 -20.38
C GLU A 79 -5.09 15.61 -19.82
N LYS A 80 -4.64 14.86 -18.81
CA LYS A 80 -3.32 15.09 -18.25
C LYS A 80 -2.30 14.52 -19.24
N PRO A 81 -1.29 15.30 -19.66
CA PRO A 81 -0.24 14.77 -20.54
C PRO A 81 0.52 13.64 -19.83
N ALA A 82 0.94 12.64 -20.61
CA ALA A 82 1.79 11.57 -20.11
C ALA A 82 3.02 12.19 -19.44
N THR A 83 3.29 11.78 -18.21
CA THR A 83 4.48 12.27 -17.52
C THR A 83 5.64 11.49 -18.10
N GLU A 84 6.60 12.16 -18.76
CA GLU A 84 7.87 11.54 -19.14
C GLU A 84 8.47 10.97 -17.86
N SER A 85 8.53 9.64 -17.77
CA SER A 85 9.28 8.96 -16.74
C SER A 85 10.70 9.51 -16.82
N LYS A 86 11.12 10.29 -15.80
CA LYS A 86 12.53 10.58 -15.62
C LYS A 86 13.21 9.23 -15.40
N VAL A 87 13.69 8.63 -16.49
CA VAL A 87 14.71 7.59 -16.47
C VAL A 87 15.89 8.28 -15.78
N GLY A 88 16.16 7.83 -14.55
CA GLY A 88 17.33 8.29 -13.80
C GLY A 88 18.57 8.11 -14.67
N ILE A 89 19.32 9.20 -14.76
CA ILE A 89 20.72 9.24 -15.23
C ILE A 89 21.56 8.43 -14.25
#